data_AF-A0A1Y0ECQ1-F1
#
_entry.id   AF-A0A1Y0ECQ1-F1
#
_cell.length_a   1.000
_cell.length_b   1.000
_cell.length_c   1.000
_cell.angle_alpha   90.00
_cell.angle_beta   90.00
_cell.angle_gamma   90.00
#
_symmetry.space_group_name_H-M   'P 1'
#
loop_
_entity.id
_entity.type
_entity.pdbx_description
1 polymer ?
#
loop_
_entity_poly.entity_id
_entity_poly.type
_entity_poly.pdbx_seq_one_letter_code
_entity_poly.pdbx_strand_id
1 'polypeptide(L)'
;MKSPTCRDLPQLSIVCHMRRALPFVILLSACADIPALDGTVTEAARNAPYPRLAPLQDQPLPMTQTADHMDDRLAALQRRAIALRARDPGALQ
;
A
#
# COMPACT_ATOMS: atom_id res chain seq x y z
N MET A 1 21.84 -32.16 24.29
CA MET A 1 21.43 -31.07 23.37
C MET A 1 19.91 -31.07 23.29
N LYS A 2 19.23 -30.09 23.90
CA LYS A 2 17.77 -30.02 23.97
C LYS A 2 17.34 -28.80 23.17
N SER A 3 16.68 -29.03 22.04
CA SER A 3 16.19 -28.00 21.13
C SER A 3 15.11 -27.14 21.80
N PRO A 4 15.23 -25.80 21.80
CA PRO A 4 14.20 -24.94 22.37
C PRO A 4 12.96 -24.91 21.47
N THR A 5 11.84 -25.36 22.02
CA THR A 5 10.51 -25.32 21.40
C THR A 5 9.98 -23.88 21.33
N CYS A 6 9.31 -23.54 20.24
CA CYS A 6 8.78 -22.23 19.85
C CYS A 6 7.69 -21.63 20.79
N ARG A 7 7.53 -22.12 22.02
CA ARG A 7 6.41 -21.78 22.91
C ARG A 7 6.76 -20.72 23.95
N ASP A 8 8.04 -20.41 24.16
CA ASP A 8 8.49 -19.61 25.32
C ASP A 8 8.72 -18.11 25.08
N LEU A 9 8.54 -17.58 23.86
CA LEU A 9 8.67 -16.14 23.59
C LEU A 9 7.39 -15.53 22.99
N PRO A 10 6.76 -14.54 23.66
CA PRO A 10 5.51 -13.93 23.17
C PRO A 10 5.68 -13.24 21.80
N GLN A 11 6.91 -12.78 21.48
CA GLN A 11 7.27 -12.13 20.22
C GLN A 11 7.34 -13.10 19.03
N LEU A 12 7.68 -14.38 19.25
CA LEU A 12 7.67 -15.40 18.18
C LEU A 12 6.25 -15.91 17.87
N SER A 13 5.28 -15.71 18.77
CA SER A 13 3.90 -16.16 18.57
C SER A 13 3.22 -15.45 17.39
N ILE A 14 3.50 -14.16 17.19
CA ILE A 14 2.93 -13.32 16.13
C ILE A 14 3.47 -13.75 14.76
N VAL A 15 4.78 -14.00 14.67
CA VAL A 15 5.43 -14.45 13.43
C VAL A 15 4.94 -15.85 13.03
N CYS A 16 4.74 -16.75 14.00
CA CYS A 16 4.14 -18.07 13.74
C CYS A 16 2.65 -18.00 13.39
N HIS A 17 1.89 -17.03 13.94
CA HIS A 17 0.49 -16.81 13.57
C HIS A 17 0.36 -16.20 12.17
N MET A 18 1.17 -15.20 11.83
CA MET A 18 1.22 -14.59 10.49
C MET A 18 1.59 -15.63 9.42
N ARG A 19 2.57 -16.51 9.69
CA ARG A 19 2.97 -17.57 8.74
C ARG A 19 1.89 -18.64 8.55
N ARG A 20 1.07 -18.91 9.56
CA ARG A 20 -0.08 -19.83 9.47
C ARG A 20 -1.31 -19.20 8.81
N ALA A 21 -1.48 -17.88 8.94
CA ALA A 21 -2.58 -17.15 8.31
C ALA A 21 -2.32 -16.83 6.82
N LEU A 22 -1.05 -16.77 6.40
CA LEU A 22 -0.67 -16.49 5.01
C LEU A 22 -1.36 -17.37 3.94
N PRO A 23 -1.40 -18.72 4.06
CA PRO A 23 -2.09 -19.54 3.06
C PRO A 23 -3.60 -19.29 3.03
N PHE A 24 -4.20 -18.93 4.16
CA PHE A 24 -5.63 -18.60 4.24
C PHE A 24 -5.91 -17.31 3.46
N VAL A 25 -5.12 -16.26 3.66
CA VAL A 25 -5.28 -14.98 2.93
C VAL A 25 -5.11 -15.15 1.42
N ILE A 26 -4.17 -15.98 0.96
CA ILE A 26 -3.98 -16.28 -0.47
C ILE A 26 -5.21 -16.99 -1.05
N LEU A 27 -5.77 -17.96 -0.30
CA LEU A 27 -6.98 -18.69 -0.70
C LEU A 27 -8.21 -17.77 -0.83
N LEU A 28 -8.33 -16.74 0.03
CA LEU A 28 -9.39 -15.74 -0.08
C LEU A 28 -9.22 -14.83 -1.31
N SER A 29 -7.99 -14.50 -1.73
CA SER A 29 -7.76 -13.63 -2.90
C SER A 29 -8.10 -14.32 -4.23
N ALA A 30 -8.05 -15.66 -4.28
CA ALA A 30 -8.38 -16.43 -5.47
C ALA A 30 -9.89 -16.45 -5.79
N CYS A 31 -10.76 -16.03 -4.86
CA CYS A 31 -12.20 -15.94 -5.08
C CYS A 31 -12.65 -14.59 -5.67
N ALA A 32 -11.74 -13.63 -5.89
CA ALA A 32 -12.05 -12.37 -6.57
C ALA A 32 -11.71 -12.48 -8.06
N ASP A 33 -12.54 -13.20 -8.82
CA ASP A 33 -12.48 -13.18 -10.28
C ASP A 33 -12.98 -11.80 -10.74
N ILE A 34 -12.04 -10.89 -11.03
CA ILE A 34 -12.36 -9.59 -11.62
C ILE A 34 -12.54 -9.85 -13.12
N PRO A 35 -13.79 -9.80 -13.63
CA PRO A 35 -14.02 -10.08 -15.04
C PRO A 35 -13.26 -9.06 -15.90
N ALA A 36 -12.72 -9.51 -17.03
CA ALA A 36 -12.11 -8.61 -18.00
C ALA A 36 -13.10 -7.50 -18.37
N LEU A 37 -12.74 -6.24 -18.10
CA LEU A 37 -13.57 -5.06 -18.37
C LEU A 37 -13.95 -4.93 -19.85
N ASP A 38 -13.24 -5.63 -20.74
CA ASP A 38 -13.48 -5.63 -22.18
C ASP A 38 -14.85 -6.20 -22.57
N GLY A 39 -15.47 -7.02 -21.71
CA GLY A 39 -16.77 -7.65 -21.97
C GLY A 39 -18.01 -6.84 -21.53
N THR A 40 -17.84 -5.78 -20.74
CA THR A 40 -18.98 -5.04 -20.14
C THR A 40 -19.28 -3.72 -20.83
N VAL A 41 -18.43 -3.28 -21.77
CA VAL A 41 -18.67 -2.10 -22.60
C VAL A 41 -19.34 -2.53 -23.90
N THR A 42 -20.64 -2.23 -24.03
CA THR A 42 -21.39 -2.47 -25.26
C THR A 42 -20.91 -1.56 -26.40
N GLU A 43 -21.13 -1.95 -27.67
CA GLU A 43 -20.84 -1.06 -28.83
C GLU A 43 -21.59 0.28 -28.74
N ALA A 44 -22.78 0.27 -28.14
CA ALA A 44 -23.53 1.48 -27.86
C ALA A 44 -22.83 2.39 -26.83
N ALA A 45 -22.19 1.81 -25.81
CA ALA A 45 -21.40 2.56 -24.83
C ALA A 45 -20.08 3.08 -25.41
N ARG A 46 -19.43 2.34 -26.32
CA ARG A 46 -18.24 2.80 -27.06
C ARG A 46 -18.52 4.01 -27.96
N ASN A 47 -19.69 4.02 -28.60
CA ASN A 47 -20.10 5.10 -29.50
C ASN A 47 -20.92 6.21 -28.81
N ALA A 48 -21.11 6.12 -27.50
CA ALA A 48 -21.85 7.14 -26.77
C ALA A 48 -21.08 8.47 -26.78
N PRO A 49 -21.78 9.61 -26.96
CA PRO A 49 -21.15 10.92 -26.78
C PRO A 49 -20.58 11.04 -25.37
N TYR A 50 -19.31 11.42 -25.27
CA TYR A 50 -18.70 11.74 -23.98
C TYR A 50 -19.49 12.87 -23.29
N PRO A 51 -19.79 12.75 -21.99
CA PRO A 51 -20.50 13.80 -21.28
C PRO A 51 -19.67 15.08 -21.25
N ARG A 52 -20.34 16.23 -21.36
CA ARG A 52 -19.66 17.52 -21.17
C ARG A 52 -19.27 17.66 -19.70
N LEU A 53 -18.00 17.99 -19.46
CA LEU A 53 -17.49 18.28 -18.13
C LEU A 53 -18.29 19.45 -17.54
N ALA A 54 -19.02 19.21 -16.45
CA ALA A 54 -19.63 20.27 -15.68
C ALA A 54 -18.51 21.01 -14.91
N PRO A 55 -18.50 22.35 -14.90
CA PRO A 55 -17.55 23.08 -14.08
C PRO A 55 -17.79 22.73 -12.62
N LEU A 56 -16.70 22.41 -11.92
CA LEU A 56 -16.72 22.16 -10.48
C LEU A 56 -17.04 23.50 -9.79
N GLN A 57 -18.31 23.78 -9.52
CA GLN A 57 -18.68 24.94 -8.71
C GLN A 57 -18.14 24.73 -7.29
N ASP A 58 -17.40 25.72 -6.79
CA ASP A 58 -16.95 25.84 -5.40
C ASP A 58 -16.20 24.63 -4.82
N GLN A 59 -15.46 23.88 -5.65
CA GLN A 59 -14.48 22.97 -5.07
C GLN A 59 -13.32 23.77 -4.50
N PRO A 60 -12.95 23.56 -3.22
CA PRO A 60 -11.76 24.16 -2.65
C PRO A 60 -10.59 23.82 -3.58
N LEU A 61 -10.01 24.84 -4.21
CA LEU A 61 -8.76 24.67 -4.93
C LEU A 61 -7.77 24.04 -3.94
N PRO A 62 -7.01 23.01 -4.34
CA PRO A 62 -5.95 22.48 -3.50
C PRO A 62 -5.06 23.66 -3.13
N MET A 63 -5.13 24.10 -1.87
CA MET A 63 -4.26 25.12 -1.33
C MET A 63 -2.84 24.64 -1.61
N THR A 64 -2.13 25.34 -2.47
CA THR A 64 -0.74 25.06 -2.80
C THR A 64 0.10 25.49 -1.60
N GLN A 65 0.03 24.72 -0.52
CA GLN A 65 0.85 24.81 0.69
C GLN A 65 2.30 24.37 0.40
N THR A 66 2.78 24.68 -0.81
CA THR A 66 3.94 24.05 -1.43
C THR A 66 5.25 24.73 -1.04
N ALA A 67 5.22 25.92 -0.44
CA ALA A 67 6.44 26.66 -0.10
C ALA A 67 6.78 26.65 1.40
N ASP A 68 5.82 26.89 2.29
CA ASP A 68 6.11 27.27 3.68
C ASP A 68 6.74 26.18 4.56
N HIS A 69 6.74 24.91 4.13
CA HIS A 69 7.26 23.79 4.93
C HIS A 69 8.19 22.83 4.16
N MET A 70 8.75 23.27 3.03
CA MET A 70 9.61 22.39 2.24
C MET A 70 10.93 22.06 2.95
N ASP A 71 11.49 23.02 3.69
CA ASP A 71 12.71 22.83 4.46
C ASP A 71 12.52 21.84 5.61
N ASP A 72 11.38 21.92 6.32
CA ASP A 72 11.04 20.97 7.38
C ASP A 72 10.89 19.54 6.85
N ARG A 73 10.24 19.40 5.68
CA ARG A 73 10.09 18.12 4.99
C ARG A 73 11.44 17.57 4.53
N LEU A 74 12.31 18.41 3.98
CA LEU A 74 13.65 18.04 3.57
C LEU A 74 14.48 17.56 4.76
N ALA A 75 14.46 18.29 5.87
CA ALA A 75 15.15 17.91 7.10
C ALA A 75 14.63 16.57 7.66
N ALA A 76 13.32 16.36 7.64
CA ALA A 76 12.72 15.09 8.07
C ALA A 76 13.13 13.92 7.17
N LEU A 77 13.19 14.13 5.84
CA LEU A 77 13.62 13.12 4.88
C LEU A 77 15.11 12.77 5.03
N GLN A 78 15.97 13.76 5.24
CA GLN A 78 17.40 13.55 5.46
C GLN A 78 17.66 12.72 6.72
N ARG A 79 16.97 13.03 7.84
CA ARG A 79 17.06 12.23 9.08
C ARG A 79 16.67 10.77 8.84
N ARG A 80 15.59 10.53 8.10
CA ARG A 80 15.15 9.17 7.74
C ARG A 80 16.17 8.45 6.87
N ALA A 81 16.75 9.12 5.88
CA ALA A 81 17.77 8.54 5.01
C ALA A 81 19.02 8.12 5.80
N ILE A 82 19.47 8.94 6.76
CA ILE A 82 20.58 8.60 7.65
C ILE A 82 20.24 7.36 8.49
N ALA A 83 19.05 7.33 9.10
CA ALA A 83 18.60 6.20 9.91
C ALA A 83 18.48 4.90 9.08
N LEU A 84 18.05 4.99 7.83
CA LEU A 84 17.98 3.85 6.91
C LEU A 84 19.35 3.37 6.47
N ARG A 85 20.32 4.26 6.20
CA ARG A 85 21.69 3.86 5.88
C ARG A 85 22.41 3.22 7.06
N ALA A 86 22.12 3.68 8.28
CA ALA A 86 22.63 3.06 9.50
C ALA A 86 22.01 1.67 9.75
N ARG A 87 20.79 1.44 9.26
CA ARG A 87 20.13 0.13 9.24
C ARG A 87 20.45 -0.56 7.91
N ASP A 88 21.66 -1.08 7.80
CA ASP A 88 22.09 -1.86 6.63
C ASP A 88 21.04 -2.94 6.26
N PRO A 89 20.39 -2.87 5.10
CA PRO A 89 19.43 -3.90 4.66
C PRO A 89 20.11 -5.25 4.38
N GLY A 90 21.45 -5.30 4.29
CA GLY A 90 22.24 -6.54 4.27
C GLY A 90 22.40 -7.20 5.65
N ALA A 91 22.19 -6.47 6.74
CA ALA A 91 22.25 -7.01 8.11
C ALA A 91 20.91 -7.62 8.60
N LEU A 92 19.87 -7.58 7.76
CA LEU A 92 18.51 -8.10 8.02
C LEU A 92 18.22 -9.41 7.26
N GLN A 93 19.20 -9.97 6.54
CA GLN A 93 19.12 -11.26 5.85
C GLN A 93 19.76 -12.36 6.71
#